data_AF-X1QVH1-F1
#
_entry.id   AF-X1QVH1-F1
#
_cell.length_a   1.000
_cell.length_b   1.000
_cell.length_c   1.000
_cell.angle_alpha   90.00
_cell.angle_beta   90.00
_cell.angle_gamma   90.00
#
_symmetry.space_group_name_H-M   'P 1'
#
loop_
_entity.id
_entity.type
_entity.pdbx_description
1 polymer ?
#
loop_
_entity_poly.entity_id
_entity_poly.type
_entity_poly.pdbx_seq_one_letter_code
_entity_poly.pdbx_strand_id
1 'polypeptide(L)'
;KDNTPAIIYTDIVPGNRLKIIAKPKGGGAENMSRLAMLPPAKGRQGVIDFVVNAVDEAGSNPCPPVIIGVGIGGTVEKTVMLAKRALLRKVGEPSPDAEVAELEKEILKRVNNLGIGPMGYGGRITALAG
;
A
#
# COMPACT_ATOMS: atom_id res chain seq x y z
N LYS A 1 17.37 -6.21 25.16
CA LYS A 1 16.96 -5.31 24.06
C LYS A 1 15.48 -5.59 23.79
N ASP A 2 14.65 -4.55 23.70
CA ASP A 2 13.18 -4.59 23.86
C ASP A 2 12.39 -4.08 22.64
N ASN A 3 13.04 -4.01 21.46
CA ASN A 3 12.45 -3.54 20.20
C ASN A 3 11.99 -2.06 20.20
N THR A 4 12.53 -1.24 21.11
CA THR A 4 12.39 0.23 21.10
C THR A 4 13.50 0.92 20.30
N PRO A 5 13.27 2.14 19.76
CA PRO A 5 12.07 2.98 19.86
C PRO A 5 10.96 2.64 18.85
N ALA A 6 9.71 2.97 19.21
CA ALA A 6 8.58 2.94 18.28
C ALA A 6 8.52 4.21 17.43
N ILE A 7 7.98 4.10 16.22
CA ILE A 7 7.60 5.25 15.40
C ILE A 7 6.16 5.63 15.73
N ILE A 8 5.93 6.87 16.17
CA ILE A 8 4.63 7.37 16.58
C ILE A 8 4.18 8.47 15.62
N TYR A 9 3.05 8.26 14.96
CA TYR A 9 2.35 9.28 14.21
C TYR A 9 1.20 9.82 15.05
N THR A 10 1.11 11.14 15.18
CA THR A 10 0.05 11.81 15.93
C THR A 10 -0.77 12.71 15.02
N ASP A 11 -2.09 12.62 15.14
CA ASP A 11 -3.02 13.61 14.60
C ASP A 11 -3.68 14.31 15.77
N ILE A 12 -3.55 15.64 15.84
CA ILE A 12 -4.24 16.44 16.85
C ILE A 12 -5.63 16.78 16.31
N VAL A 13 -6.66 16.36 17.04
CA VAL A 13 -8.07 16.53 16.65
C VAL A 13 -8.90 17.11 17.80
N PRO A 14 -10.01 17.81 17.51
CA PRO A 14 -10.91 18.29 18.55
C PRO A 14 -11.54 17.14 19.37
N GLY A 15 -11.85 17.42 20.64
CA GLY A 15 -12.56 16.51 21.54
C GLY A 15 -11.68 15.95 22.66
N ASN A 16 -12.18 14.92 23.33
CA ASN A 16 -11.59 14.32 24.54
C ASN A 16 -11.42 12.79 24.45
N ARG A 17 -11.44 12.24 23.24
CA ARG A 17 -11.29 10.80 23.00
C ARG A 17 -9.94 10.51 22.35
N LEU A 18 -9.38 9.35 22.69
CA LEU A 18 -8.14 8.85 22.12
C LEU A 18 -8.42 7.61 21.27
N LYS A 19 -7.93 7.61 20.03
CA LYS A 19 -7.90 6.43 19.16
C LYS A 19 -6.45 6.02 18.94
N ILE A 20 -6.12 4.80 19.33
CA ILE A 20 -4.78 4.22 19.13
C ILE A 20 -4.87 3.11 18.10
N ILE A 21 -3.96 3.12 17.13
CA ILE A 21 -3.77 2.01 16.19
C ILE A 21 -2.33 1.53 16.34
N ALA A 22 -2.15 0.29 16.77
CA ALA A 22 -0.85 -0.36 16.80
C ALA A 22 -0.71 -1.25 15.56
N LYS A 23 0.35 -1.02 14.78
CA LYS A 23 0.64 -1.82 13.59
C LYS A 23 2.06 -2.38 13.65
N PRO A 24 2.22 -3.65 14.06
CA PRO A 24 3.48 -4.37 13.87
C PRO A 24 3.79 -4.45 12.38
N LYS A 25 4.96 -4.00 11.97
CA LYS A 25 5.37 -4.02 10.57
C LYS A 25 6.69 -4.79 10.46
N GLY A 26 6.63 -5.95 9.83
CA GLY A 26 7.82 -6.76 9.57
C GLY A 26 8.74 -6.11 8.55
N GLY A 27 10.06 -6.25 8.76
CA GLY A 27 11.09 -5.65 7.91
C GLY A 27 11.02 -6.10 6.45
N GLY A 28 10.72 -7.38 6.18
CA GLY A 28 10.59 -7.90 4.81
C GLY A 28 9.56 -7.13 3.98
N ALA A 29 8.37 -6.92 4.54
CA ALA A 29 7.34 -6.13 3.88
C ALA A 29 7.61 -4.62 3.92
N GLU A 30 8.41 -4.11 4.87
CA GLU A 30 8.78 -2.68 4.93
C GLU A 30 9.80 -2.33 3.84
N ASN A 31 10.79 -3.21 3.62
CA ASN A 31 11.84 -3.07 2.61
C ASN A 31 11.29 -3.08 1.17
N MET A 32 10.07 -3.59 0.96
CA MET A 32 9.40 -3.56 -0.33
C MET A 32 8.64 -2.25 -0.60
N SER A 33 8.71 -1.27 0.31
CA SER A 33 8.14 0.06 0.06
C SER A 33 8.87 0.75 -1.09
N ARG A 34 8.12 1.50 -1.92
CA ARG A 34 8.66 2.29 -3.03
C ARG A 34 8.10 3.71 -2.99
N LEU A 35 8.89 4.66 -3.47
CA LEU A 35 8.54 6.07 -3.61
C LEU A 35 9.01 6.55 -4.98
N ALA A 36 8.17 7.31 -5.68
CA ALA A 36 8.53 7.95 -6.93
C ALA A 36 7.89 9.33 -7.05
N MET A 37 8.58 10.23 -7.76
CA MET A 37 8.05 11.51 -8.19
C MET A 37 7.55 11.38 -9.63
N LEU A 38 6.23 11.35 -9.80
CA LEU A 38 5.61 11.21 -11.11
C LEU A 38 5.28 12.60 -11.68
N PRO A 39 5.74 12.92 -12.91
CA PRO A 39 5.30 14.15 -13.55
C PRO A 39 3.80 14.08 -13.86
N PRO A 40 3.04 15.19 -13.79
CA PRO A 40 1.59 15.19 -14.01
C PRO A 40 1.16 14.54 -15.33
N ALA A 41 1.98 14.67 -16.38
CA ALA A 41 1.73 14.08 -17.70
C ALA A 41 1.61 12.54 -17.69
N LYS A 42 2.15 11.86 -16.67
CA LYS A 42 1.98 10.40 -16.52
C LYS A 42 0.56 10.02 -16.07
N GLY A 43 -0.14 10.95 -15.43
CA GLY A 43 -1.53 10.81 -15.00
C GLY A 43 -1.82 9.52 -14.23
N ARG A 44 -3.08 9.07 -14.33
CA ARG A 44 -3.56 7.82 -13.72
C ARG A 44 -2.76 6.61 -14.14
N GLN A 45 -2.37 6.53 -15.41
CA GLN A 45 -1.68 5.36 -15.95
C GLN A 45 -0.30 5.17 -15.31
N GLY A 46 0.47 6.25 -15.12
CA GLY A 46 1.76 6.16 -14.46
C GLY A 46 1.70 5.75 -13.00
N VAL A 47 0.61 6.07 -12.28
CA VAL A 47 0.40 5.56 -10.91
C VAL A 47 0.19 4.05 -10.95
N ILE A 48 -0.66 3.56 -11.85
CA ILE A 48 -0.93 2.12 -11.98
C ILE A 48 0.35 1.38 -12.34
N ASP A 49 1.09 1.86 -13.35
CA ASP A 49 2.33 1.23 -13.80
C ASP A 49 3.37 1.21 -12.68
N PHE A 50 3.51 2.31 -11.93
CA PHE A 50 4.41 2.37 -10.79
C PHE A 50 4.08 1.33 -9.73
N VAL A 51 2.80 1.18 -9.37
CA VAL A 51 2.38 0.21 -8.34
C VAL A 51 2.57 -1.22 -8.84
N VAL A 52 2.19 -1.52 -10.08
CA VAL A 52 2.33 -2.86 -10.67
C VAL A 52 3.81 -3.26 -10.76
N ASN A 53 4.66 -2.37 -11.26
CA ASN A 53 6.10 -2.61 -11.35
C ASN A 53 6.74 -2.80 -9.97
N ALA A 54 6.32 -2.00 -8.98
CA ALA A 54 6.82 -2.15 -7.61
C ALA A 54 6.47 -3.55 -7.02
N VAL A 55 5.30 -4.09 -7.33
CA VAL A 55 4.92 -5.45 -6.90
C VAL A 55 5.68 -6.52 -7.70
N ASP A 56 5.85 -6.33 -9.00
CA ASP A 56 6.61 -7.24 -9.85
C ASP A 56 8.07 -7.36 -9.39
N GLU A 57 8.73 -6.22 -9.17
CA GLU A 57 10.09 -6.14 -8.61
C GLU A 57 10.17 -6.76 -7.20
N ALA A 58 9.13 -6.61 -6.38
CA ALA A 58 9.10 -7.19 -5.04
C ALA A 58 8.96 -8.72 -5.07
N GLY A 59 8.27 -9.27 -6.07
CA GLY A 59 8.08 -10.70 -6.25
C GLY A 59 7.51 -11.39 -5.00
N SER A 60 8.18 -12.46 -4.56
CA SER A 60 7.80 -13.25 -3.39
C SER A 60 8.28 -12.68 -2.04
N ASN A 61 9.13 -11.66 -2.05
CA ASN A 61 9.77 -11.13 -0.84
C ASN A 61 8.81 -10.68 0.27
N PRO A 62 7.64 -10.05 -0.01
CA PRO A 62 6.70 -9.66 1.04
C PRO A 62 5.75 -10.79 1.46
N CYS A 63 6.02 -12.04 1.10
CA CYS A 63 5.19 -13.23 1.37
C CYS A 63 3.73 -13.06 0.89
N PRO A 64 3.49 -12.94 -0.43
CA PRO A 64 2.14 -12.81 -0.96
C PRO A 64 1.20 -13.95 -0.49
N PRO A 65 -0.11 -13.68 -0.34
CA PRO A 65 -0.81 -12.54 -0.94
C PRO A 65 -0.74 -11.26 -0.09
N VAL A 66 -0.43 -10.14 -0.75
CA VAL A 66 -0.19 -8.83 -0.08
C VAL A 66 -1.44 -7.95 0.00
N ILE A 67 -1.42 -6.99 0.92
CA ILE A 67 -2.29 -5.80 0.89
C ILE A 67 -1.44 -4.64 0.40
N ILE A 68 -1.88 -3.97 -0.66
CA ILE A 68 -1.15 -2.84 -1.26
C ILE A 68 -1.70 -1.54 -0.66
N GLY A 69 -0.80 -0.69 -0.17
CA GLY A 69 -1.15 0.64 0.31
C GLY A 69 -0.54 1.68 -0.62
N VAL A 70 -1.39 2.50 -1.23
CA VAL A 70 -0.96 3.56 -2.16
C VAL A 70 -1.23 4.92 -1.54
N GLY A 71 -0.23 5.79 -1.54
CA GLY A 71 -0.36 7.20 -1.18
C GLY A 71 -0.03 8.05 -2.41
N ILE A 72 -0.84 9.07 -2.69
CA ILE A 72 -0.67 9.95 -3.85
C ILE A 72 -0.77 11.39 -3.38
N GLY A 73 0.25 12.19 -3.72
CA GLY A 73 0.29 13.64 -3.45
C GLY A 73 0.75 14.02 -2.04
N GLY A 74 0.95 15.33 -1.84
CA GLY A 74 1.57 15.88 -0.64
C GLY A 74 3.10 15.87 -0.72
N THR A 75 3.76 16.07 0.43
CA THR A 75 5.23 15.91 0.53
C THR A 75 5.60 14.42 0.54
N VAL A 76 6.90 14.13 0.47
CA VAL A 76 7.41 12.75 0.55
C VAL A 76 6.90 12.03 1.80
N GLU A 77 7.06 12.66 2.96
CA GLU A 77 6.71 12.11 4.26
C GLU A 77 5.20 11.87 4.35
N LYS A 78 4.41 12.83 3.88
CA LYS A 78 2.95 12.73 3.86
C LYS A 78 2.49 11.61 2.93
N THR A 79 3.07 11.50 1.74
CA THR A 79 2.76 10.44 0.77
C THR A 79 2.99 9.05 1.37
N VAL A 80 4.16 8.83 1.97
CA VAL A 80 4.52 7.55 2.60
C VAL A 80 3.60 7.25 3.79
N MET A 81 3.27 8.27 4.59
CA MET A 81 2.34 8.14 5.70
C MET A 81 0.92 7.76 5.21
N LEU A 82 0.44 8.39 4.13
CA LEU A 82 -0.86 8.05 3.52
C LEU A 82 -0.89 6.60 3.04
N ALA A 83 0.18 6.13 2.36
CA ALA A 83 0.30 4.74 1.95
C ALA A 83 0.25 3.77 3.15
N LYS A 84 0.95 4.10 4.25
CA LYS A 84 0.93 3.31 5.48
C LYS A 84 -0.45 3.30 6.14
N ARG A 85 -1.20 4.40 6.09
CA ARG A 85 -2.59 4.51 6.58
C ARG A 85 -3.57 3.75 5.71
N ALA A 86 -3.39 3.73 4.38
CA ALA A 86 -4.25 2.97 3.47
C ALA A 86 -4.31 1.47 3.86
N LEU A 87 -3.18 0.91 4.29
CA LEU A 87 -3.08 -0.45 4.80
C LEU A 87 -3.85 -0.72 6.12
N LEU A 88 -4.46 0.29 6.74
CA LEU A 88 -5.32 0.13 7.93
C LEU A 88 -6.80 -0.01 7.56
N ARG A 89 -7.15 0.15 6.29
CA ARG A 89 -8.52 -0.06 5.80
C ARG A 89 -8.90 -1.54 5.88
N LYS A 90 -10.20 -1.79 5.98
CA LYS A 90 -10.74 -3.16 5.96
C LYS A 90 -10.48 -3.78 4.60
N VAL A 91 -9.91 -4.99 4.59
CA VAL A 91 -9.66 -5.72 3.35
C VAL A 91 -10.97 -6.01 2.63
N GLY A 92 -11.00 -5.76 1.31
CA GLY A 92 -12.18 -5.96 0.48
C GLY A 92 -13.20 -4.81 0.53
N GLU A 93 -12.93 -3.74 1.28
CA GLU A 93 -13.76 -2.55 1.30
C GLU A 93 -13.22 -1.50 0.29
N PRO A 94 -13.92 -1.27 -0.83
CA PRO A 94 -13.48 -0.30 -1.84
C PRO A 94 -13.56 1.13 -1.30
N SER A 95 -12.85 2.04 -1.95
CA SER A 95 -12.96 3.47 -1.63
C SER A 95 -14.40 3.96 -1.80
N PRO A 96 -14.90 4.85 -0.92
CA PRO A 96 -16.18 5.52 -1.15
C PRO A 96 -16.13 6.49 -2.35
N ASP A 97 -14.93 6.91 -2.76
CA ASP A 97 -14.72 7.67 -3.98
C ASP A 97 -14.67 6.72 -5.19
N ALA A 98 -15.56 6.94 -6.16
CA ALA A 98 -15.71 6.07 -7.32
C ALA A 98 -14.48 6.05 -8.24
N GLU A 99 -13.77 7.17 -8.39
CA GLU A 99 -12.56 7.23 -9.21
C GLU A 99 -11.44 6.41 -8.59
N VAL A 100 -11.29 6.54 -7.26
CA VAL A 100 -10.31 5.78 -6.48
C VAL A 100 -10.67 4.29 -6.45
N ALA A 101 -11.94 3.93 -6.26
CA ALA A 101 -12.37 2.53 -6.26
C ALA A 101 -12.06 1.83 -7.59
N GLU A 102 -12.25 2.51 -8.72
CA GLU A 102 -11.87 1.97 -10.02
C GLU A 102 -10.34 1.89 -10.20
N LEU A 103 -9.58 2.78 -9.57
CA LEU A 103 -8.11 2.70 -9.56
C LEU A 103 -7.63 1.48 -8.76
N GLU A 104 -8.15 1.30 -7.56
CA GLU A 104 -7.90 0.15 -6.67
C GLU A 104 -8.17 -1.18 -7.40
N LYS A 105 -9.33 -1.27 -8.05
CA LYS A 105 -9.75 -2.45 -8.82
C LYS A 105 -8.82 -2.75 -10.00
N GLU A 106 -8.43 -1.73 -10.74
CA GLU A 106 -7.52 -1.88 -11.88
C GLU A 106 -6.12 -2.31 -11.44
N ILE A 107 -5.57 -1.71 -10.39
CA ILE A 107 -4.29 -2.12 -9.78
C ILE A 107 -4.36 -3.58 -9.32
N LEU A 108 -5.38 -3.94 -8.54
CA LEU A 108 -5.55 -5.30 -8.01
C LEU A 108 -5.61 -6.33 -9.14
N LYS A 109 -6.37 -6.03 -10.20
CA LYS A 109 -6.47 -6.89 -11.39
C LYS A 109 -5.12 -7.08 -12.06
N ARG A 110 -4.38 -6.00 -12.33
CA ARG A 110 -3.07 -6.09 -13.01
C ARG A 110 -2.04 -6.82 -12.16
N VAL A 111 -1.97 -6.55 -10.87
CA VAL A 111 -1.06 -7.24 -9.94
C VAL A 111 -1.35 -8.74 -9.89
N ASN A 112 -2.61 -9.13 -9.82
CA ASN A 112 -2.99 -10.54 -9.83
C ASN A 112 -2.71 -11.23 -11.17
N ASN A 113 -2.68 -10.48 -12.27
CA ASN A 113 -2.28 -10.97 -13.58
C ASN A 113 -0.76 -11.12 -13.78
N LEU A 114 0.07 -10.63 -12.85
CA LEU A 114 1.53 -10.88 -12.88
C LEU A 114 1.87 -12.36 -12.70
N GLY A 115 0.95 -13.15 -12.13
CA GLY A 115 1.14 -14.59 -11.99
C GLY A 115 2.08 -15.01 -10.88
N ILE A 116 2.56 -14.09 -10.02
CA ILE A 116 3.45 -14.38 -8.88
C ILE A 116 2.79 -15.36 -7.90
N GLY A 117 1.53 -15.09 -7.54
CA GLY A 117 0.72 -15.96 -6.69
C GLY A 117 1.23 -16.12 -5.24
N PRO A 118 0.56 -16.98 -4.45
CA PRO A 118 0.88 -17.16 -3.04
C PRO A 118 2.33 -17.63 -2.82
N MET A 119 3.06 -16.94 -1.94
CA MET A 119 4.48 -17.16 -1.64
C MET A 119 5.42 -17.15 -2.87
N GLY A 120 4.95 -16.71 -4.04
CA GLY A 120 5.73 -16.75 -5.28
C GLY A 120 5.73 -18.10 -6.00
N TYR A 121 4.86 -19.04 -5.65
CA TYR A 121 4.78 -20.35 -6.31
C TYR A 121 3.97 -20.34 -7.62
N GLY A 122 3.62 -19.16 -8.11
CA GLY A 122 2.71 -19.01 -9.22
C GLY A 122 1.24 -18.97 -8.77
N GLY A 123 0.36 -18.52 -9.66
CA GLY A 123 -1.08 -18.57 -9.47
C GLY A 123 -1.76 -17.22 -9.67
N ARG A 124 -3.03 -17.14 -9.28
CA ARG A 124 -3.92 -16.01 -9.63
C ARG A 124 -3.99 -14.91 -8.57
N ILE A 125 -3.49 -15.17 -7.36
CA ILE A 125 -3.70 -14.29 -6.20
C ILE A 125 -2.34 -13.88 -5.63
N THR A 126 -1.86 -12.73 -6.10
CA THR A 126 -0.66 -12.05 -5.60
C THR A 126 -1.04 -11.01 -4.54
N ALA A 127 -2.21 -10.39 -4.66
CA ALA A 127 -2.72 -9.38 -3.74
C ALA A 127 -4.20 -9.62 -3.39
N LEU A 128 -4.57 -9.26 -2.17
CA LEU A 128 -5.95 -9.34 -1.65
C LEU A 128 -6.72 -8.03 -1.80
N ALA A 129 -6.00 -6.89 -1.76
CA ALA A 129 -6.55 -5.55 -1.90
C ALA A 129 -5.44 -4.59 -2.37
N GLY A 130 -5.85 -3.51 -3.02
CA GLY A 130 -4.99 -2.40 -3.44
C GLY A 130 -5.77 -1.12 -3.60
#